data_AF-A0A7W0EUN1-F1
#
_entry.id   AF-A0A7W0EUN1-F1
#
_cell.length_a   1.000
_cell.length_b   1.000
_cell.length_c   1.000
_cell.angle_alpha   90.00
_cell.angle_beta   90.00
_cell.angle_gamma   90.00
#
_symmetry.space_group_name_H-M   'P 1'
#
loop_
_entity.id
_entity.type
_entity.pdbx_description
1 polymer ?
#
loop_
_entity_poly.entity_id
_entity_poly.type
_entity_poly.pdbx_seq_one_letter_code
_entity_poly.pdbx_strand_id
1 'polypeptide(L)'
;MLEMHGASRLLTSFNDAIPGFIFSGLFFTDEYLAEHPENVRAFLRGLVEAFDFIRNHETEARKWIPKYAGVEMDVAMKSALREFNDGRESEEQIDRQQAMMIQMKFLPEVVPVGNFVDYRYLPEPKENDNERGEGGKNR
;
A
#
# COMPACT_ATOMS: atom_id res chain seq x y z
N MET A 1 -6.13 -15.23 14.57
CA MET A 1 -7.33 -14.96 13.74
C MET A 1 -8.53 -15.66 14.40
N LEU A 2 -9.60 -14.94 14.77
CA LEU A 2 -10.77 -15.52 15.44
C LEU A 2 -11.51 -16.54 14.54
N GLU A 3 -11.42 -16.37 13.22
CA GLU A 3 -11.95 -17.32 12.23
C GLU A 3 -11.28 -18.69 12.26
N MET A 4 -9.97 -18.74 12.53
CA MET A 4 -9.23 -20.01 12.63
C MET A 4 -9.61 -20.84 13.85
N HIS A 5 -10.27 -20.22 14.84
CA HIS A 5 -10.79 -20.90 16.03
C HIS A 5 -12.31 -21.14 15.93
N GLY A 6 -12.91 -20.93 14.75
CA GLY A 6 -14.35 -21.08 14.53
C GLY A 6 -15.22 -20.03 15.23
N ALA A 7 -14.62 -18.99 15.80
CA ALA A 7 -15.30 -17.98 16.61
C ALA A 7 -15.82 -16.78 15.79
N SER A 8 -15.45 -16.68 14.51
CA SER A 8 -15.87 -15.60 13.60
C SER A 8 -15.89 -16.10 12.15
N ARG A 9 -16.64 -15.40 11.29
CA ARG A 9 -16.58 -15.55 9.82
C ARG A 9 -16.16 -14.22 9.22
N LEU A 10 -15.14 -14.22 8.36
CA LEU A 10 -14.81 -13.07 7.55
C LEU A 10 -15.96 -12.86 6.56
N LEU A 11 -16.74 -11.78 6.73
CA LEU A 11 -17.84 -11.46 5.81
C LEU A 11 -17.31 -10.84 4.52
N THR A 12 -16.31 -9.97 4.63
CA THR A 12 -15.65 -9.29 3.52
C THR A 12 -14.32 -8.74 4.03
N SER A 13 -13.28 -8.69 3.20
CA SER A 13 -12.09 -7.90 3.54
C SER A 13 -12.36 -6.42 3.27
N PHE A 14 -11.61 -5.53 3.91
CA PHE A 14 -11.83 -4.09 3.69
C PHE A 14 -11.54 -3.68 2.23
N ASN A 15 -10.55 -4.31 1.59
CA ASN A 15 -10.26 -4.08 0.17
C ASN A 15 -11.38 -4.56 -0.75
N ASP A 16 -12.14 -5.59 -0.35
CA ASP A 16 -13.31 -6.04 -1.11
C ASP A 16 -14.48 -5.05 -0.93
N ALA A 17 -14.65 -4.52 0.29
CA ALA A 17 -15.71 -3.58 0.60
C ALA A 17 -15.46 -2.19 -0.02
N ILE A 18 -14.21 -1.76 -0.07
CA ILE A 18 -13.79 -0.46 -0.60
C ILE A 18 -12.52 -0.65 -1.46
N PRO A 19 -12.70 -1.08 -2.73
CA PRO A 19 -11.57 -1.28 -3.64
C PRO A 19 -10.76 0.00 -3.84
N GLY A 20 -9.44 -0.12 -3.77
CA GLY A 20 -8.50 0.99 -3.97
C GLY A 20 -8.36 1.92 -2.76
N PHE A 21 -8.81 1.52 -1.56
CA PHE A 21 -8.59 2.32 -0.36
C PHE A 21 -7.10 2.35 0.02
N ILE A 22 -6.58 3.54 0.26
CA ILE A 22 -5.18 3.78 0.61
C ILE A 22 -5.06 3.74 2.13
N PHE A 23 -4.35 2.73 2.63
CA PHE A 23 -4.23 2.44 4.07
C PHE A 23 -3.00 3.03 4.74
N SER A 24 -1.95 3.27 3.97
CA SER A 24 -0.63 3.51 4.52
C SER A 24 0.13 4.50 3.66
N GLY A 25 0.71 5.51 4.30
CA GLY A 25 1.73 6.38 3.72
C GLY A 25 3.07 6.15 4.40
N LEU A 26 4.14 6.45 3.68
CA LEU A 26 5.48 6.55 4.25
C LEU A 26 5.83 8.02 4.42
N PHE A 27 6.34 8.38 5.60
CA PHE A 27 6.61 9.76 5.95
C PHE A 27 8.06 9.93 6.37
N PHE A 28 8.66 11.03 5.90
CA PHE A 28 9.96 11.52 6.34
C PHE A 28 9.77 12.96 6.80
N THR A 29 10.53 13.40 7.81
CA THR A 29 10.49 14.81 8.20
C THR A 29 11.24 15.66 7.18
N ASP A 30 10.87 16.94 7.07
CA ASP A 30 11.52 17.87 6.16
C ASP A 30 13.02 18.02 6.48
N GLU A 31 13.38 18.00 7.77
CA GLU A 31 14.78 18.04 8.21
C GLU A 31 15.55 16.82 7.70
N TYR A 32 14.98 15.62 7.83
CA TYR A 32 15.63 14.40 7.36
C TYR A 32 15.78 14.36 5.84
N LEU A 33 14.77 14.86 5.10
CA LEU A 33 14.82 14.98 3.64
C LEU A 33 15.90 15.96 3.17
N ALA A 34 16.10 17.05 3.91
CA ALA A 34 17.13 18.05 3.61
C ALA A 34 18.55 17.54 3.92
N GLU A 35 18.72 16.84 5.05
CA GLU A 35 20.04 16.35 5.50
C GLU A 35 20.47 15.06 4.79
N HIS A 36 19.52 14.20 4.44
CA HIS A 36 19.79 12.84 3.95
C HIS A 36 18.96 12.44 2.71
N PRO A 37 18.89 13.29 1.65
CA PRO A 37 18.04 13.00 0.49
C PRO A 37 18.42 11.71 -0.23
N GLU A 38 19.72 11.40 -0.33
CA GLU A 38 20.20 10.20 -1.01
C GLU A 38 19.88 8.91 -0.24
N ASN A 39 19.85 8.97 1.09
CA ASN A 39 19.44 7.82 1.90
C ASN A 39 17.96 7.51 1.69
N VAL A 40 17.12 8.55 1.61
CA VAL A 40 15.70 8.39 1.31
C VAL A 40 15.50 7.79 -0.08
N ARG A 41 16.20 8.31 -1.11
CA ARG A 41 16.16 7.73 -2.47
C ARG A 41 16.61 6.27 -2.48
N ALA A 42 17.68 5.93 -1.77
CA ALA A 42 18.18 4.56 -1.69
C ALA A 42 17.20 3.62 -0.99
N PHE A 43 16.61 4.07 0.13
CA PHE A 43 15.56 3.34 0.83
C PHE A 43 14.35 3.07 -0.08
N LEU A 44 13.87 4.10 -0.76
CA LEU A 44 12.70 4.01 -1.63
C LEU A 44 12.95 3.12 -2.85
N ARG A 45 14.15 3.13 -3.44
CA ARG A 45 14.51 2.15 -4.48
C ARG A 45 14.42 0.72 -3.96
N GLY A 46 15.00 0.44 -2.79
CA GLY A 46 14.91 -0.89 -2.17
C GLY A 46 13.48 -1.29 -1.83
N LEU A 47 12.63 -0.34 -1.44
CA LEU A 47 11.21 -0.58 -1.19
C LEU A 47 10.47 -0.98 -2.47
N VAL A 48 10.68 -0.26 -3.57
CA VAL A 48 10.08 -0.59 -4.88
C VAL A 48 10.57 -1.94 -5.39
N GLU A 49 11.85 -2.27 -5.21
CA GLU A 49 12.37 -3.61 -5.52
C GLU A 49 11.73 -4.71 -4.65
N ALA A 50 11.45 -4.42 -3.38
CA ALA A 50 10.75 -5.35 -2.51
C ALA A 50 9.29 -5.56 -2.95
N PHE A 51 8.61 -4.52 -3.44
CA PHE A 51 7.28 -4.64 -4.04
C PHE A 51 7.29 -5.55 -5.27
N ASP A 52 8.28 -5.37 -6.15
CA ASP A 52 8.52 -6.28 -7.28
C ASP A 52 8.72 -7.72 -6.82
N PHE A 53 9.51 -7.94 -5.78
CA PHE A 53 9.75 -9.27 -5.23
C PHE A 53 8.46 -9.88 -4.67
N ILE A 54 7.67 -9.13 -3.89
CA ILE A 54 6.39 -9.60 -3.33
C ILE A 54 5.43 -10.02 -4.44
N ARG A 55 5.32 -9.22 -5.51
CA ARG A 55 4.45 -9.53 -6.65
C ARG A 55 4.83 -10.82 -7.36
N ASN A 56 6.12 -11.03 -7.58
CA ASN A 56 6.62 -12.15 -8.40
C ASN A 56 6.95 -13.40 -7.57
N HIS A 57 7.08 -13.27 -6.25
CA HIS A 57 7.50 -14.32 -5.33
C HIS A 57 6.65 -14.36 -4.05
N GLU A 58 5.33 -14.16 -4.17
CA GLU A 58 4.41 -13.96 -3.05
C GLU A 58 4.58 -14.98 -1.91
N THR A 59 4.58 -16.28 -2.23
CA THR A 59 4.73 -17.34 -1.22
C THR A 59 6.06 -17.25 -0.47
N GLU A 60 7.14 -16.85 -1.15
CA GLU A 60 8.44 -16.68 -0.51
C GLU A 60 8.48 -15.42 0.35
N ALA A 61 7.93 -14.32 -0.15
CA ALA A 61 7.80 -13.08 0.60
C ALA A 61 7.03 -13.27 1.91
N ARG A 62 5.92 -14.02 1.88
CA ARG A 62 5.10 -14.31 3.06
C ARG A 62 5.85 -15.06 4.17
N LYS A 63 6.91 -15.82 3.85
CA LYS A 63 7.72 -16.53 4.87
C LYS A 63 8.45 -15.59 5.82
N TRP A 64 8.63 -14.33 5.43
CA TRP A 64 9.24 -13.31 6.29
C TRP A 64 8.28 -12.73 7.32
N ILE A 65 6.96 -12.82 7.10
CA ILE A 65 5.95 -12.21 7.97
C ILE A 65 6.02 -12.75 9.41
N PRO A 66 6.09 -14.08 9.67
CA PRO A 66 6.16 -14.60 11.05
C PRO A 66 7.29 -14.01 11.89
N LYS A 67 8.46 -13.80 11.27
CA LYS A 67 9.64 -13.25 11.94
C LYS A 67 9.40 -11.83 12.48
N TYR A 68 8.70 -10.99 11.73
CA TYR A 68 8.56 -9.56 12.04
C TYR A 68 7.21 -9.19 12.65
N ALA A 69 6.16 -9.97 12.39
CA ALA A 69 4.81 -9.73 12.89
C ALA A 69 4.40 -10.64 14.05
N GLY A 70 5.20 -11.67 14.38
CA GLY A 70 4.91 -12.58 15.49
C GLY A 70 3.65 -13.44 15.29
N VAL A 71 3.30 -13.73 14.03
CA VAL A 71 2.15 -14.56 13.67
C VAL A 71 2.60 -15.94 13.17
N GLU A 72 1.73 -16.93 13.29
CA GLU A 72 1.98 -18.27 12.75
C GLU A 72 2.11 -18.26 11.22
N MET A 73 2.84 -19.24 10.67
CA MET A 73 3.08 -19.33 9.22
C MET A 73 1.77 -19.51 8.43
N ASP A 74 0.83 -20.29 8.97
CA ASP A 74 -0.47 -20.51 8.31
C ASP A 74 -1.34 -19.25 8.28
N VAL A 75 -1.23 -18.40 9.30
CA VAL A 75 -1.82 -17.05 9.34
C VAL A 75 -1.17 -16.16 8.28
N ALA A 76 0.16 -16.15 8.21
CA ALA A 76 0.91 -15.36 7.22
C ALA A 76 0.60 -15.75 5.76
N MET A 77 0.30 -17.03 5.50
CA MET A 77 -0.07 -17.50 4.16
C MET A 77 -1.49 -17.12 3.74
N LYS A 78 -2.35 -16.76 4.70
CA LYS A 78 -3.75 -16.38 4.46
C LYS A 78 -4.00 -14.87 4.57
N SER A 79 -3.01 -14.08 5.01
CA SER A 79 -3.18 -12.64 5.15
C SER A 79 -3.46 -11.99 3.79
N ALA A 80 -4.36 -11.01 3.77
CA ALA A 80 -4.52 -10.19 2.57
C ALA A 80 -3.21 -9.43 2.29
N LEU A 81 -2.74 -9.48 1.06
CA LEU A 81 -1.68 -8.60 0.59
C LEU A 81 -2.31 -7.49 -0.23
N ARG A 82 -1.76 -6.29 -0.07
CA ARG A 82 -2.13 -5.15 -0.91
C ARG A 82 -1.57 -5.37 -2.32
N GLU A 83 -2.21 -4.77 -3.30
CA GLU A 83 -1.57 -4.57 -4.60
C GLU A 83 -0.39 -3.61 -4.41
N PHE A 84 0.82 -4.14 -4.58
CA PHE A 84 2.05 -3.37 -4.48
C PHE A 84 2.46 -2.91 -5.88
N ASN A 85 2.28 -1.61 -6.17
CA ASN A 85 2.74 -1.00 -7.42
C ASN A 85 4.18 -0.47 -7.30
N ASP A 86 4.50 0.63 -7.96
CA ASP A 86 5.80 1.30 -7.90
C ASP A 86 5.93 2.28 -6.70
N GLY A 87 5.02 2.19 -5.74
CA GLY A 87 4.94 3.06 -4.57
C GLY A 87 4.17 4.37 -4.80
N ARG A 88 3.66 4.62 -6.01
CA ARG A 88 2.76 5.75 -6.30
C ARG A 88 1.31 5.32 -6.12
N GLU A 89 0.52 6.24 -5.57
CA GLU A 89 -0.93 6.07 -5.43
C GLU A 89 -1.62 6.86 -6.54
N SER A 90 -2.78 6.39 -6.99
CA SER A 90 -3.56 7.12 -8.00
C SER A 90 -4.20 8.38 -7.40
N GLU A 91 -4.10 9.51 -8.09
CA GLU A 91 -4.82 10.74 -7.72
C GLU A 91 -6.33 10.49 -7.63
N GLU A 92 -6.89 9.70 -8.54
CA GLU A 92 -8.31 9.32 -8.52
C GLU A 92 -8.69 8.56 -7.24
N GLN A 93 -7.82 7.66 -6.77
CA GLN A 93 -8.05 6.91 -5.53
C GLN A 93 -7.99 7.82 -4.31
N ILE A 94 -7.02 8.75 -4.29
CA ILE A 94 -6.90 9.77 -3.24
C ILE A 94 -8.17 10.63 -3.21
N ASP A 95 -8.61 11.14 -4.36
CA ASP A 95 -9.80 12.00 -4.46
C ASP A 95 -11.08 11.28 -4.04
N ARG A 96 -11.25 10.03 -4.47
CA ARG A 96 -12.37 9.19 -4.05
C ARG A 96 -12.37 8.97 -2.54
N GLN A 97 -11.22 8.71 -1.93
CA GLN A 97 -11.09 8.54 -0.49
C GLN A 97 -11.42 9.83 0.26
N GLN A 98 -10.94 10.99 -0.20
CA GLN A 98 -11.28 12.27 0.40
C GLN A 98 -12.78 12.56 0.33
N ALA A 99 -13.42 12.30 -0.83
CA ALA A 99 -14.86 12.48 -0.99
C ALA A 99 -15.66 11.64 0.00
N MET A 100 -15.28 10.37 0.22
CA MET A 100 -15.90 9.53 1.25
C MET A 100 -15.70 10.09 2.66
N MET A 101 -14.50 10.55 3.00
CA MET A 101 -14.20 11.13 4.31
C MET A 101 -14.97 12.43 4.57
N ILE A 102 -15.18 13.27 3.54
CA ILE A 102 -16.01 14.48 3.63
C ILE A 102 -17.48 14.11 3.83
N GLN A 103 -17.99 13.15 3.06
CA GLN A 103 -19.37 12.66 3.20
C GLN A 103 -19.65 12.13 4.62
N MET A 104 -18.66 11.45 5.21
CA MET A 104 -18.72 10.92 6.56
C MET A 104 -18.40 11.96 7.65
N LYS A 105 -18.09 13.21 7.28
CA LYS A 105 -17.72 14.31 8.17
C LYS A 105 -16.42 14.09 8.96
N PHE A 106 -15.53 13.23 8.47
CA PHE A 106 -14.17 13.09 8.99
C PHE A 106 -13.22 14.15 8.43
N LEU A 107 -13.51 14.67 7.24
CA LEU A 107 -12.84 15.84 6.67
C LEU A 107 -13.88 16.96 6.44
N PRO A 108 -13.53 18.23 6.73
CA PRO A 108 -14.42 19.35 6.44
C PRO A 108 -14.48 19.69 4.94
N GLU A 109 -13.37 19.48 4.23
CA GLU A 109 -13.19 19.82 2.80
C GLU A 109 -12.02 19.02 2.21
N VAL A 110 -11.78 19.20 0.90
CA VAL A 110 -10.67 18.56 0.18
C VAL A 110 -9.34 19.14 0.66
N VAL A 111 -8.41 18.26 1.01
CA VAL A 111 -7.04 18.58 1.38
C VAL A 111 -6.16 18.53 0.12
N PRO A 112 -5.28 19.52 -0.11
CA PRO A 112 -4.34 19.50 -1.22
C PRO A 112 -3.19 18.52 -0.94
N VAL A 113 -3.46 17.22 -1.10
CA VAL A 113 -2.52 16.12 -0.77
C VAL A 113 -1.19 16.24 -1.53
N GLY A 114 -1.18 16.81 -2.73
CA GLY A 114 0.04 17.08 -3.49
C GLY A 114 1.04 18.00 -2.79
N ASN A 115 0.63 18.75 -1.76
CA ASN A 115 1.55 19.54 -0.93
C ASN A 115 2.35 18.68 0.07
N PHE A 116 1.93 17.43 0.30
CA PHE A 116 2.50 16.53 1.30
C PHE A 116 3.06 15.25 0.69
N VAL A 117 2.82 15.01 -0.61
CA VAL A 117 3.28 13.84 -1.35
C VAL A 117 4.35 14.27 -2.33
N ASP A 118 5.56 13.76 -2.13
CA ASP A 118 6.70 14.06 -2.99
C ASP A 118 7.26 12.79 -3.66
N TYR A 119 6.74 12.51 -4.85
CA TYR A 119 7.20 11.37 -5.66
C TYR A 119 8.56 11.58 -6.31
N ARG A 120 9.21 12.75 -6.17
CA ARG A 120 10.54 12.99 -6.76
C ARG A 120 11.63 12.14 -6.11
N TYR A 121 11.38 11.59 -4.92
CA TYR A 121 12.31 10.68 -4.23
C TYR A 121 12.16 9.20 -4.66
N LEU A 122 11.07 8.85 -5.35
CA LEU A 122 10.88 7.52 -5.92
C LEU A 122 11.73 7.34 -7.19
N PRO A 123 12.09 6.10 -7.56
CA PRO A 123 12.66 5.82 -8.88
C PRO A 123 11.69 6.20 -10.00
N GLU A 124 12.23 6.41 -11.20
CA GLU A 124 11.41 6.62 -12.40
C GLU A 124 10.44 5.46 -12.61
N PRO A 125 9.19 5.73 -13.06
CA PRO A 125 8.22 4.69 -13.36
C PRO A 125 8.76 3.73 -14.41
N LYS A 126 8.50 2.43 -14.24
CA LYS A 126 8.80 1.43 -15.28
C LYS A 126 7.66 1.44 -16.30
N GLU A 127 7.98 1.40 -17.60
CA GLU A 127 6.98 1.46 -18.69
C GLU A 127 5.85 0.42 -18.57
N ASN A 128 6.10 -0.72 -17.91
CA ASN A 128 5.14 -1.82 -17.74
C ASN A 128 4.17 -1.66 -16.55
N ASP A 129 4.36 -0.68 -15.66
CA ASP A 129 3.49 -0.48 -14.49
C ASP A 129 2.23 0.36 -14.84
N ASN A 130 2.27 1.15 -15.92
CA ASN A 130 1.14 2.00 -16.34
C ASN A 130 0.00 1.26 -17.06
N GLU A 131 0.25 0.10 -17.66
CA GLU A 131 -0.75 -0.61 -18.48
C GLU A 131 -1.65 -1.57 -17.67
N ARG A 132 -1.33 -1.84 -16.40
CA ARG A 132 -2.00 -2.90 -15.62
C ARG A 132 -3.02 -2.40 -14.60
N GLY A 133 -3.11 -1.09 -14.37
CA GLY A 133 -4.10 -0.47 -13.47
C GLY A 133 -5.56 -0.61 -13.90
N GLU A 134 -5.83 -0.97 -15.16
CA GLU A 134 -7.20 -1.14 -15.70
C GLU A 134 -7.67 -2.61 -15.80
N GLY A 135 -6.83 -3.58 -15.43
CA GLY A 135 -7.04 -5.01 -15.75
C GLY A 135 -7.77 -5.86 -14.71
N GLY A 136 -8.25 -5.29 -13.61
CA GLY A 136 -8.92 -6.02 -12.52
C GLY A 136 -10.41 -6.32 -12.79
N LYS A 137 -10.77 -6.87 -13.96
CA LYS A 137 -12.08 -7.50 -14.19
C LYS A 137 -11.89 -8.95 -14.63
N ASN A 138 -12.52 -9.83 -13.88
CA ASN A 138 -12.63 -11.29 -14.04
C ASN A 138 -11.51 -12.11 -13.41
N ARG A 139 -11.75 -12.59 -12.19
CA ARG A 139 -11.86 -14.03 -11.91
C ARG A 139 -12.67 -14.27 -10.63
#